data_AF-A0AAD3DMC4-F1
#
_entry.id   AF-A0AAD3DMC4-F1
#
_cell.length_a   1.000
_cell.length_b   1.000
_cell.length_c   1.000
_cell.angle_alpha   90.00
_cell.angle_beta   90.00
_cell.angle_gamma   90.00
#
_symmetry.space_group_name_H-M   'P 1'
#
loop_
_entity.id
_entity.type
_entity.pdbx_description
1 polymer ?
#
loop_
_entity_poly.entity_id
_entity_poly.type
_entity_poly.pdbx_seq_one_letter_code
_entity_poly.pdbx_strand_id
1 'polypeptide(L)'
;MRDVTRFNPACLIGNWAEDRELQRTILKDLLARKGTGSLKLDAYRSRMSTALEEVELTRVADDPYLHFGDVVQLVHVDTGCVLAGDPGDADSRPGENSCASTAAPDVRAPCCRNTLILLPYVPPKTATALEPPYSDNVVHYGQKVRLALHPGAWGDAADSGGGPRPMCLFSKPVSTTHAARYSRQQLVGFTARSDSFDCAWQVVTPDPVMRAAAEGVEVAAGAPVLLVHCATQKPLCLEAHRYPNDFGIELEVSARAATANGLKLALEQMYQGVQKGFLPKGELSDNHWTFVGGSRVAQLPDPSSAAEGANSYLADLVSELSGRQGALSLLERKLVTLENSYALLPAEEFKLVLRQVGSSLSEAGIAALVARYSPAGGRAGAAVDAAAFRNDLRAYATAMGAQR
;
A
#
# COMPACT_ATOMS: atom_id res chain seq x y z
N MET A 1 0.98 -6.25 65.31
CA MET A 1 2.06 -5.41 64.73
C MET A 1 1.73 -3.97 65.02
N ARG A 2 2.68 -3.20 65.58
CA ARG A 2 2.50 -1.75 65.77
C ARG A 2 3.00 -1.06 64.50
N ASP A 3 2.13 -0.28 63.85
CA ASP A 3 2.52 0.54 62.70
C ASP A 3 3.28 1.78 63.21
N VAL A 4 4.34 2.17 62.51
CA VAL A 4 5.26 3.24 62.95
C VAL A 4 5.43 4.26 61.82
N THR A 5 5.60 5.53 62.18
CA THR A 5 5.75 6.64 61.23
C THR A 5 6.86 6.36 60.21
N ARG A 6 6.57 6.57 58.91
CA ARG A 6 7.54 6.44 57.82
C ARG A 6 8.37 7.70 57.67
N PHE A 7 9.65 7.54 57.37
CA PHE A 7 10.60 8.63 57.16
C PHE A 7 11.16 8.59 55.74
N ASN A 8 11.65 9.73 55.24
CA ASN A 8 12.33 9.82 53.96
C ASN A 8 13.66 9.01 54.00
N PRO A 9 14.09 8.33 52.92
CA PRO A 9 15.38 7.62 52.85
C PRO A 9 16.63 8.48 53.17
N ALA A 10 16.51 9.82 53.12
CA ALA A 10 17.56 10.73 53.59
C ALA A 10 17.73 10.72 55.13
N CYS A 11 16.68 10.36 55.87
CA CYS A 11 16.70 10.19 57.32
C CYS A 11 17.12 8.74 57.65
N LEU A 12 18.15 8.58 58.48
CA LEU A 12 18.78 7.29 58.76
C LEU A 12 17.97 6.47 59.78
N ILE A 13 16.68 6.27 59.53
CA ILE A 13 15.74 5.58 60.44
C ILE A 13 15.15 4.35 59.73
N GLY A 14 14.99 3.26 60.47
CA GLY A 14 14.43 2.01 59.92
C GLY A 14 15.35 1.41 58.86
N ASN A 15 14.78 1.03 57.72
CA ASN A 15 15.50 0.34 56.65
C ASN A 15 16.07 1.27 55.57
N TRP A 16 16.46 2.48 55.97
CA TRP A 16 16.92 3.56 55.09
C TRP A 16 18.07 3.14 54.15
N ALA A 17 18.94 2.21 54.58
CA ALA A 17 20.08 1.77 53.79
C ALA A 17 19.64 0.92 52.59
N GLU A 18 18.68 0.01 52.79
CA GLU A 18 18.08 -0.79 51.71
C GLU A 18 17.30 0.12 50.74
N ASP A 19 16.50 1.06 51.27
CA ASP A 19 15.74 2.01 50.45
C ASP A 19 16.67 2.87 49.56
N ARG A 20 17.81 3.31 50.10
CA ARG A 20 18.80 4.10 49.36
C ARG A 20 19.54 3.28 48.32
N GLU A 21 19.88 2.02 48.60
CA GLU A 21 20.56 1.16 47.63
C GLU A 21 19.61 0.71 46.51
N LEU A 22 18.33 0.51 46.83
CA LEU A 22 17.28 0.29 45.84
C LEU A 22 17.17 1.48 44.88
N GLN A 23 17.11 2.72 45.40
CA GLN A 23 17.08 3.93 44.57
C GLN A 23 18.31 4.05 43.67
N ARG A 24 19.51 3.74 44.18
CA ARG A 24 20.73 3.73 43.38
C ARG A 24 20.69 2.70 42.27
N THR A 25 20.17 1.50 42.55
CA THR A 25 20.06 0.43 41.56
C THR A 25 19.08 0.80 40.44
N ILE A 26 17.92 1.37 40.80
CA ILE A 26 16.94 1.89 39.83
C ILE A 26 17.56 2.98 38.95
N LEU A 27 18.31 3.93 39.54
CA LEU A 27 18.95 4.99 38.79
C LEU A 27 20.06 4.45 37.86
N LYS A 28 20.86 3.48 38.32
CA LYS A 28 21.88 2.83 37.50
C LYS A 28 21.27 2.12 36.29
N ASP A 29 20.18 1.37 36.48
CA ASP A 29 19.45 0.72 35.37
C ASP A 29 18.91 1.76 34.38
N LEU A 30 18.30 2.84 34.87
CA LEU A 30 17.82 3.94 34.02
C LEU A 30 18.97 4.56 33.22
N LEU A 31 20.11 4.87 33.85
CA LEU A 31 21.27 5.45 33.17
C LEU A 31 21.91 4.48 32.16
N ALA A 32 21.97 3.19 32.48
CA ALA A 32 22.45 2.16 31.55
C ALA A 32 21.52 2.04 30.32
N ARG A 33 20.20 2.04 30.53
CA ARG A 33 19.20 2.04 29.45
C ARG A 33 19.22 3.32 28.63
N LYS A 34 19.46 4.46 29.28
CA LYS A 34 19.65 5.76 28.60
C LYS A 34 20.90 5.74 27.73
N GLY A 35 22.02 5.21 28.23
CA GLY A 35 23.26 5.09 27.48
C GLY A 35 23.15 4.16 26.26
N THR A 36 22.27 3.15 26.34
CA THR A 36 21.98 2.24 25.21
C THR A 36 20.86 2.74 24.30
N GLY A 37 20.17 3.83 24.63
CA GLY A 37 19.01 4.33 23.88
C GLY A 37 17.79 3.41 23.90
N SER A 38 17.73 2.45 24.83
CA SER A 38 16.66 1.44 24.94
C SER A 38 15.48 1.89 25.80
N LEU A 39 15.45 3.16 26.21
CA LEU A 39 14.32 3.72 26.94
C LEU A 39 13.10 3.83 26.03
N LYS A 40 11.92 3.47 26.56
CA LYS A 40 10.64 3.62 25.85
C LYS A 40 10.41 5.06 25.36
N LEU A 41 10.88 6.03 26.15
CA LEU A 41 10.77 7.45 25.83
C LEU A 41 11.60 7.82 24.59
N ASP A 42 12.80 7.25 24.42
CA ASP A 42 13.65 7.55 23.27
C ASP A 42 13.09 6.91 21.99
N ALA A 43 12.63 5.66 22.07
CA ALA A 43 11.94 4.99 20.98
C ALA A 43 10.67 5.73 20.53
N TYR A 44 9.85 6.17 21.49
CA TYR A 44 8.67 6.99 21.23
C TYR A 44 9.04 8.31 20.54
N ARG A 45 10.04 9.04 21.05
CA ARG A 45 10.49 10.31 20.46
C ARG A 45 11.00 10.14 19.04
N SER A 46 11.80 9.11 18.78
CA SER A 46 12.29 8.82 17.43
C SER A 46 11.13 8.57 16.46
N ARG A 47 10.17 7.72 16.86
CA ARG A 47 8.99 7.45 16.03
C ARG A 47 8.15 8.71 15.79
N MET A 48 7.90 9.52 16.82
CA MET A 48 7.17 10.78 16.66
C MET A 48 7.89 11.75 15.73
N SER A 49 9.22 11.86 15.85
CA SER A 49 10.03 12.73 15.00
C SER A 49 9.92 12.34 13.52
N THR A 50 9.93 11.05 13.22
CA THR A 50 9.83 10.51 11.85
C THR A 50 8.40 10.62 11.30
N ALA A 51 7.40 10.22 12.09
CA ALA A 51 6.01 10.19 11.64
C ALA A 51 5.38 11.60 11.49
N LEU A 52 5.82 12.56 12.30
CA LEU A 52 5.36 13.96 12.28
C LEU A 52 6.33 14.90 11.55
N GLU A 53 7.32 14.35 10.85
CA GLU A 53 8.18 15.15 9.98
C GLU A 53 7.32 15.86 8.93
N GLU A 54 7.55 17.16 8.76
CA GLU A 54 6.82 18.01 7.82
C GLU A 54 7.12 17.57 6.39
N VAL A 55 6.07 17.40 5.60
CA VAL A 55 6.19 16.99 4.19
C VAL A 55 5.57 18.06 3.33
N GLU A 56 6.32 18.53 2.34
CA GLU A 56 5.76 19.40 1.32
C GLU A 56 4.97 18.55 0.30
N LEU A 57 3.70 18.89 0.09
CA LEU A 57 2.88 18.26 -0.94
C LEU A 57 3.37 18.68 -2.32
N THR A 58 3.39 17.75 -3.27
CA THR A 58 3.90 17.98 -4.62
C THR A 58 2.93 17.50 -5.68
N ARG A 59 3.00 18.14 -6.85
CA ARG A 59 2.28 17.75 -8.06
C ARG A 59 3.27 17.45 -9.20
N VAL A 60 2.96 16.49 -10.04
CA VAL A 60 3.81 16.10 -11.18
C VAL A 60 3.66 17.09 -12.35
N ALA A 61 2.47 17.66 -12.54
CA ALA A 61 2.16 18.63 -13.58
C ALA A 61 1.55 19.92 -13.02
N ASP A 62 1.50 20.98 -13.83
CA ASP A 62 1.03 22.32 -13.43
C ASP A 62 -0.49 22.53 -13.60
N ASP A 63 -1.24 21.49 -13.95
CA ASP A 63 -2.69 21.59 -14.12
C ASP A 63 -3.45 21.37 -12.78
N PRO A 64 -4.79 21.54 -12.74
CA PRO A 64 -5.57 21.43 -11.51
C PRO A 64 -6.02 19.99 -11.18
N TYR A 65 -5.60 18.98 -11.95
CA TYR A 65 -6.04 17.61 -11.82
C TYR A 65 -5.04 16.76 -11.03
N LEU A 66 -5.55 15.68 -10.45
CA LEU A 66 -4.73 14.70 -9.73
C LEU A 66 -3.97 13.82 -10.71
N HIS A 67 -2.70 13.59 -10.44
CA HIS A 67 -1.85 12.69 -11.21
C HIS A 67 -1.35 11.53 -10.37
N PHE A 68 -1.04 10.42 -11.05
CA PHE A 68 -0.26 9.35 -10.45
C PHE A 68 1.16 9.85 -10.14
N GLY A 69 1.63 9.54 -8.92
CA GLY A 69 2.90 10.02 -8.36
C GLY A 69 2.78 11.31 -7.55
N ASP A 70 1.61 11.97 -7.55
CA ASP A 70 1.39 13.14 -6.70
C ASP A 70 1.44 12.77 -5.20
N VAL A 71 1.94 13.72 -4.41
CA VAL A 71 2.01 13.64 -2.95
C VAL A 71 0.87 14.50 -2.39
N VAL A 72 -0.17 13.85 -1.89
CA VAL A 72 -1.47 14.46 -1.54
C VAL A 72 -1.89 14.15 -0.10
N GLN A 73 -2.83 14.92 0.44
CA GLN A 73 -3.57 14.52 1.64
C GLN A 73 -5.01 14.14 1.29
N LEU A 74 -5.60 13.22 2.04
CA LEU A 74 -7.02 12.90 1.95
C LEU A 74 -7.74 13.48 3.17
N VAL A 75 -8.68 14.40 2.93
CA VAL A 75 -9.33 15.19 3.98
C VAL A 75 -10.83 14.97 3.94
N HIS A 76 -11.45 14.75 5.09
CA HIS A 76 -12.90 14.62 5.19
C HIS A 76 -13.56 16.00 5.04
N VAL A 77 -14.56 16.13 4.16
CA VAL A 77 -15.10 17.43 3.75
C VAL A 77 -15.81 18.16 4.90
N ASP A 78 -16.62 17.45 5.70
CA ASP A 78 -17.44 18.08 6.74
C ASP A 78 -16.65 18.48 8.00
N THR A 79 -15.62 17.71 8.36
CA THR A 79 -14.90 17.89 9.65
C THR A 79 -13.48 18.45 9.47
N GLY A 80 -12.93 18.36 8.26
CA GLY A 80 -11.56 18.74 7.94
C GLY A 80 -10.49 17.86 8.60
N CYS A 81 -10.85 16.70 9.16
CA CYS A 81 -9.86 15.75 9.66
C CYS A 81 -9.19 15.03 8.49
N VAL A 82 -7.90 14.71 8.66
CA VAL A 82 -7.07 14.11 7.63
C VAL A 82 -6.91 12.62 7.86
N LEU A 83 -6.93 11.81 6.81
CA LEU A 83 -6.62 10.39 6.91
C LEU A 83 -5.13 10.24 7.28
N ALA A 84 -4.85 9.42 8.29
CA ALA A 84 -3.50 9.09 8.73
C ALA A 84 -3.33 7.58 8.90
N GLY A 85 -2.09 7.13 8.79
CA GLY A 85 -1.69 5.77 9.15
C GLY A 85 -0.72 5.79 10.33
N ASP A 86 -0.79 4.78 11.18
CA ASP A 86 0.19 4.58 12.25
C ASP A 86 0.97 3.28 12.02
N PRO A 87 2.14 3.32 11.34
CA PRO A 87 3.01 2.15 11.19
C PRO A 87 3.41 1.49 12.52
N GLY A 88 3.35 2.21 13.64
CA GLY A 88 3.63 1.69 14.97
C GLY A 88 2.47 0.88 15.58
N ASP A 89 1.22 1.13 15.18
CA ASP A 89 0.04 0.33 15.55
C ASP A 89 -0.19 -0.78 14.52
N ALA A 90 0.84 -1.60 14.33
CA ALA A 90 0.80 -2.77 13.47
C ALA A 90 0.11 -3.95 14.16
N ASP A 91 -0.63 -4.73 13.38
CA ASP A 91 -1.24 -5.98 13.84
C ASP A 91 -0.15 -6.96 14.30
N SER A 92 -0.26 -7.44 15.53
CA SER A 92 0.73 -8.34 16.13
C SER A 92 0.56 -9.81 15.75
N ARG A 93 -0.49 -10.14 14.98
CA ARG A 93 -0.76 -11.52 14.56
C ARG A 93 0.28 -12.01 13.54
N PRO A 94 0.79 -13.25 13.67
CA PRO A 94 1.73 -13.81 12.70
C PRO A 94 1.19 -13.78 11.27
N GLY A 95 1.95 -13.16 10.35
CA GLY A 95 1.62 -13.09 8.93
C GLY A 95 0.70 -11.93 8.53
N GLU A 96 0.16 -11.17 9.48
CA GLU A 96 -0.52 -9.89 9.20
C GLU A 96 0.50 -8.76 9.28
N ASN A 97 0.67 -8.05 8.16
CA ASN A 97 1.54 -6.88 8.06
C ASN A 97 0.67 -5.67 7.71
N SER A 98 -0.34 -5.44 8.54
CA SER A 98 -1.26 -4.31 8.42
C SER A 98 -1.11 -3.38 9.61
N CYS A 99 -1.22 -2.08 9.39
CA CYS A 99 -1.31 -1.09 10.45
C CYS A 99 -2.63 -0.31 10.37
N ALA A 100 -3.02 0.25 11.50
CA ALA A 100 -4.27 0.99 11.61
C ALA A 100 -4.25 2.26 10.75
N SER A 101 -5.43 2.61 10.21
CA SER A 101 -5.70 3.91 9.64
C SER A 101 -6.83 4.59 10.41
N THR A 102 -6.65 5.89 10.63
CA THR A 102 -7.49 6.73 11.47
C THR A 102 -7.64 8.10 10.83
N ALA A 103 -8.58 8.90 11.31
CA ALA A 103 -8.75 10.28 10.88
C ALA A 103 -8.33 11.24 12.00
N ALA A 104 -7.27 12.02 11.76
CA ALA A 104 -6.68 12.93 12.74
C ALA A 104 -7.38 14.31 12.69
N PRO A 105 -8.11 14.71 13.75
CA PRO A 105 -8.76 16.02 13.79
C PRO A 105 -7.80 17.15 14.19
N ASP A 106 -6.76 16.85 14.96
CA ASP A 106 -5.83 17.85 15.53
C ASP A 106 -4.61 18.06 14.63
N VAL A 107 -4.03 16.98 14.10
CA VAL A 107 -2.83 17.02 13.25
C VAL A 107 -3.25 17.08 11.78
N ARG A 108 -3.58 18.29 11.31
CA ARG A 108 -4.02 18.53 9.93
C ARG A 108 -2.90 18.93 8.97
N ALA A 109 -1.83 19.53 9.49
CA ALA A 109 -0.70 19.94 8.68
C ALA A 109 -0.06 18.73 7.97
N PRO A 110 0.40 18.88 6.71
CA PRO A 110 1.12 17.83 5.98
C PRO A 110 2.31 17.27 6.75
N CYS A 111 2.26 15.98 7.05
CA CYS A 111 3.35 15.23 7.63
C CYS A 111 3.42 13.83 7.04
N CYS A 112 4.54 13.15 7.27
CA CYS A 112 4.79 11.81 6.74
C CYS A 112 3.62 10.85 6.93
N ARG A 113 2.97 10.84 8.10
CA ARG A 113 1.92 9.86 8.41
C ARG A 113 0.52 10.19 7.86
N ASN A 114 0.28 11.42 7.39
CA ASN A 114 -1.03 11.84 6.85
C ASN A 114 -0.96 12.22 5.36
N THR A 115 0.16 11.89 4.73
CA THR A 115 0.43 12.17 3.32
C THR A 115 0.42 10.85 2.55
N LEU A 116 -0.22 10.87 1.39
CA LEU A 116 -0.43 9.73 0.52
C LEU A 116 0.23 9.97 -0.85
N ILE A 117 0.65 8.89 -1.49
CA ILE A 117 1.16 8.87 -2.85
C ILE A 117 0.16 8.09 -3.71
N LEU A 118 -0.30 8.70 -4.80
CA LEU A 118 -1.22 8.09 -5.76
C LEU A 118 -0.47 7.11 -6.65
N LEU A 119 -0.78 5.82 -6.56
CA LEU A 119 -0.14 4.77 -7.34
C LEU A 119 -1.12 4.19 -8.37
N PRO A 120 -0.69 3.91 -9.60
CA PRO A 120 -1.52 3.26 -10.59
C PRO A 120 -1.81 1.81 -10.18
N TYR A 121 -3.04 1.36 -10.42
CA TYR A 121 -3.37 -0.06 -10.36
C TYR A 121 -3.20 -0.67 -11.76
N VAL A 122 -2.33 -1.67 -11.89
CA VAL A 122 -2.20 -2.45 -13.12
C VAL A 122 -2.88 -3.81 -12.88
N PRO A 123 -3.92 -4.17 -13.63
CA PRO A 123 -4.59 -5.45 -13.47
C PRO A 123 -3.63 -6.61 -13.83
N PRO A 124 -3.60 -7.69 -13.03
CA PRO A 124 -2.84 -8.88 -13.41
C PRO A 124 -3.44 -9.51 -14.67
N LYS A 125 -2.62 -10.20 -15.46
CA LYS A 125 -3.05 -10.91 -16.69
C LYS A 125 -4.16 -11.96 -16.46
N THR A 126 -4.35 -12.41 -15.21
CA THR A 126 -5.40 -13.34 -14.80
C THR A 126 -6.74 -12.66 -14.51
N ALA A 127 -6.78 -11.33 -14.39
CA ALA A 127 -8.02 -10.59 -14.18
C ALA A 127 -8.87 -10.60 -15.46
N THR A 128 -10.17 -10.80 -15.30
CA THR A 128 -11.15 -10.82 -16.39
C THR A 128 -11.90 -9.50 -16.55
N ALA A 129 -11.53 -8.47 -15.77
CA ALA A 129 -12.16 -7.17 -15.82
C ALA A 129 -11.70 -6.40 -17.07
N LEU A 130 -12.66 -5.84 -17.80
CA LEU A 130 -12.37 -4.88 -18.87
C LEU A 130 -12.16 -3.51 -18.24
N GLU A 131 -10.97 -2.95 -18.42
CA GLU A 131 -10.61 -1.62 -17.93
C GLU A 131 -10.49 -0.67 -19.11
N PRO A 132 -11.02 0.56 -19.02
CA PRO A 132 -10.81 1.57 -20.05
C PRO A 132 -9.30 1.88 -20.18
N PRO A 133 -8.75 1.95 -21.40
CA PRO A 133 -7.36 2.32 -21.59
C PRO A 133 -7.19 3.83 -21.44
N TYR A 134 -6.36 4.25 -20.50
CA TYR A 134 -5.90 5.62 -20.35
C TYR A 134 -4.42 5.69 -20.74
N SER A 135 -4.03 6.69 -21.53
CA SER A 135 -2.66 6.88 -22.01
C SER A 135 -1.87 7.94 -21.25
N ASP A 136 -2.58 8.77 -20.49
CA ASP A 136 -2.05 9.85 -19.67
C ASP A 136 -1.87 9.41 -18.20
N ASN A 137 -1.21 10.27 -17.43
CA ASN A 137 -0.93 10.02 -16.01
C ASN A 137 -1.93 10.70 -15.08
N VAL A 138 -3.05 11.20 -15.62
CA VAL A 138 -4.12 11.84 -14.85
C VAL A 138 -5.04 10.78 -14.25
N VAL A 139 -5.51 11.01 -13.03
CA VAL A 139 -6.49 10.15 -12.38
C VAL A 139 -7.89 10.52 -12.86
N HIS A 140 -8.62 9.54 -13.39
CA HIS A 140 -9.99 9.72 -13.86
C HIS A 140 -11.01 9.10 -12.91
N TYR A 141 -12.21 9.67 -12.88
CA TYR A 141 -13.35 9.06 -12.19
C TYR A 141 -13.64 7.68 -12.77
N GLY A 142 -13.81 6.72 -11.88
CA GLY A 142 -14.03 5.33 -12.28
C GLY A 142 -12.74 4.53 -12.53
N GLN A 143 -11.57 5.18 -12.58
CA GLN A 143 -10.29 4.49 -12.71
C GLN A 143 -9.86 3.86 -11.37
N LYS A 144 -9.23 2.69 -11.44
CA LYS A 144 -8.68 2.01 -10.25
C LYS A 144 -7.36 2.67 -9.84
N VAL A 145 -7.24 2.97 -8.56
CA VAL A 145 -6.08 3.62 -7.94
C VAL A 145 -5.68 2.89 -6.66
N ARG A 146 -4.41 3.00 -6.29
CA ARG A 146 -3.87 2.61 -4.99
C ARG A 146 -3.36 3.85 -4.27
N LEU A 147 -3.54 3.89 -2.96
CA LEU A 147 -3.10 4.99 -2.11
C LEU A 147 -2.02 4.47 -1.17
N ALA A 148 -0.77 4.84 -1.41
CA ALA A 148 0.33 4.46 -0.52
C ALA A 148 0.58 5.53 0.54
N LEU A 149 0.86 5.13 1.77
CA LEU A 149 1.34 6.05 2.81
C LEU A 149 2.76 6.50 2.49
N HIS A 150 3.09 7.77 2.76
CA HIS A 150 4.45 8.28 2.53
C HIS A 150 5.49 7.51 3.37
N PRO A 151 6.56 6.95 2.77
CA PRO A 151 7.49 6.03 3.44
C PRO A 151 8.35 6.69 4.52
N GLY A 152 8.45 8.02 4.49
CA GLY A 152 9.02 8.80 5.58
C GLY A 152 8.32 8.54 6.92
N ALA A 153 7.07 8.02 6.95
CA ALA A 153 6.39 7.69 8.20
C ALA A 153 7.07 6.56 9.00
N TRP A 154 7.91 5.75 8.35
CA TRP A 154 8.73 4.73 9.00
C TRP A 154 10.22 4.79 8.61
N GLY A 155 10.65 5.92 8.03
CA GLY A 155 12.07 6.22 7.77
C GLY A 155 12.63 5.67 6.46
N ASP A 156 11.80 5.21 5.54
CA ASP A 156 12.23 4.78 4.20
C ASP A 156 12.19 5.98 3.22
N ALA A 157 13.03 5.96 2.18
CA ALA A 157 13.04 7.00 1.15
C ALA A 157 11.80 6.94 0.26
N ALA A 158 11.30 8.11 -0.15
CA ALA A 158 10.17 8.22 -1.07
C ALA A 158 10.62 8.13 -2.53
N ASP A 159 9.88 7.33 -3.30
CA ASP A 159 9.97 7.22 -4.75
C ASP A 159 8.54 7.18 -5.33
N SER A 160 8.42 7.24 -6.65
CA SER A 160 7.12 7.18 -7.35
C SER A 160 6.38 5.84 -7.17
N GLY A 161 7.04 4.82 -6.63
CA GLY A 161 6.46 3.53 -6.25
C GLY A 161 5.98 3.45 -4.79
N GLY A 162 6.14 4.51 -3.99
CA GLY A 162 5.80 4.55 -2.57
C GLY A 162 6.91 4.02 -1.64
N GLY A 163 8.15 4.03 -2.11
CA GLY A 163 9.34 3.54 -1.41
C GLY A 163 9.59 2.04 -1.62
N PRO A 164 10.63 1.48 -0.97
CA PRO A 164 11.03 0.09 -1.17
C PRO A 164 9.98 -0.93 -0.69
N ARG A 165 9.12 -0.54 0.24
CA ARG A 165 8.04 -1.36 0.81
C ARG A 165 6.78 -0.52 0.95
N PRO A 166 6.05 -0.27 -0.15
CA PRO A 166 4.89 0.60 -0.10
C PRO A 166 3.80 -0.03 0.77
N MET A 167 3.27 0.77 1.70
CA MET A 167 2.11 0.39 2.50
C MET A 167 0.87 1.05 1.92
N CYS A 168 0.01 0.26 1.28
CA CYS A 168 -1.18 0.76 0.59
C CYS A 168 -2.42 0.66 1.46
N LEU A 169 -3.33 1.63 1.31
CA LEU A 169 -4.64 1.63 1.92
C LEU A 169 -5.40 0.38 1.45
N PHE A 170 -5.90 -0.42 2.39
CA PHE A 170 -6.63 -1.63 2.08
C PHE A 170 -7.88 -1.76 2.94
N SER A 171 -8.79 -2.62 2.49
CA SER A 171 -9.93 -3.02 3.29
C SER A 171 -10.29 -4.48 3.06
N LYS A 172 -10.73 -5.18 4.10
CA LYS A 172 -11.16 -6.58 4.03
C LYS A 172 -12.61 -6.71 4.48
N PRO A 173 -13.45 -7.53 3.81
CA PRO A 173 -14.81 -7.82 4.25
C PRO A 173 -14.88 -8.18 5.73
N VAL A 174 -15.98 -7.78 6.39
CA VAL A 174 -16.18 -8.07 7.81
C VAL A 174 -16.17 -9.58 8.04
N SER A 175 -15.24 -10.03 8.86
CA SER A 175 -15.09 -11.41 9.29
C SER A 175 -14.78 -11.46 10.79
N THR A 176 -14.71 -12.67 11.35
CA THR A 176 -14.28 -12.86 12.74
C THR A 176 -12.83 -12.42 12.97
N THR A 177 -12.00 -12.43 11.93
CA THR A 177 -10.58 -12.03 11.99
C THR A 177 -10.36 -10.57 11.60
N HIS A 178 -11.24 -10.01 10.78
CA HIS A 178 -11.12 -8.66 10.22
C HIS A 178 -12.41 -7.88 10.44
N ALA A 179 -12.39 -6.98 11.42
CA ALA A 179 -13.41 -5.97 11.62
C ALA A 179 -12.76 -4.72 12.23
N ALA A 180 -13.35 -3.56 11.99
CA ALA A 180 -12.95 -2.31 12.64
C ALA A 180 -13.01 -2.50 14.16
N ARG A 181 -12.03 -1.94 14.87
CA ARG A 181 -11.76 -2.26 16.28
C ARG A 181 -12.92 -1.85 17.18
N TYR A 182 -13.56 -0.72 16.89
CA TYR A 182 -14.59 -0.12 17.71
C TYR A 182 -15.99 -0.27 17.10
N SER A 183 -16.19 0.09 15.83
CA SER A 183 -17.51 0.07 15.18
C SER A 183 -17.94 -1.28 14.64
N ARG A 184 -17.02 -2.26 14.53
CA ARG A 184 -17.25 -3.58 13.89
C ARG A 184 -17.66 -3.51 12.42
N GLN A 185 -17.40 -2.38 11.76
CA GLN A 185 -17.55 -2.23 10.32
C GLN A 185 -16.36 -2.85 9.57
N GLN A 186 -16.35 -2.70 8.24
CA GLN A 186 -15.24 -3.15 7.42
C GLN A 186 -13.99 -2.35 7.78
N LEU A 187 -12.93 -3.01 8.26
CA LEU A 187 -11.71 -2.32 8.68
C LEU A 187 -11.03 -1.64 7.50
N VAL A 188 -10.41 -0.51 7.76
CA VAL A 188 -9.51 0.17 6.83
C VAL A 188 -8.17 0.37 7.52
N GLY A 189 -7.09 0.11 6.80
CA GLY A 189 -5.73 0.22 7.31
C GLY A 189 -4.74 0.35 6.16
N PHE A 190 -3.45 0.31 6.48
CA PHE A 190 -2.41 0.20 5.46
C PHE A 190 -1.75 -1.18 5.54
N THR A 191 -1.42 -1.78 4.39
CA THR A 191 -0.74 -3.08 4.34
C THR A 191 0.46 -3.05 3.42
N ALA A 192 1.52 -3.74 3.81
CA ALA A 192 2.69 -3.98 2.97
C ALA A 192 2.42 -4.93 1.79
N ARG A 193 1.24 -5.56 1.73
CA ARG A 193 0.81 -6.40 0.60
C ARG A 193 0.19 -5.54 -0.51
N SER A 194 0.95 -4.57 -1.03
CA SER A 194 0.52 -3.59 -2.02
C SER A 194 -0.05 -4.20 -3.31
N ASP A 195 0.43 -5.39 -3.70
CA ASP A 195 -0.02 -6.11 -4.89
C ASP A 195 -1.44 -6.69 -4.78
N SER A 196 -2.02 -6.75 -3.58
CA SER A 196 -3.38 -7.29 -3.38
C SER A 196 -4.43 -6.43 -4.10
N PHE A 197 -5.52 -7.07 -4.55
CA PHE A 197 -6.69 -6.36 -5.05
C PHE A 197 -7.48 -5.66 -3.92
N ASP A 198 -7.27 -6.06 -2.66
CA ASP A 198 -7.83 -5.38 -1.47
C ASP A 198 -7.29 -3.95 -1.31
N CYS A 199 -6.23 -3.60 -2.02
CA CYS A 199 -5.64 -2.26 -2.04
C CYS A 199 -6.19 -1.38 -3.18
N ALA A 200 -7.05 -1.92 -4.04
CA ALA A 200 -7.62 -1.19 -5.17
C ALA A 200 -8.85 -0.38 -4.72
N TRP A 201 -8.79 0.92 -4.98
CA TRP A 201 -9.88 1.86 -4.74
C TRP A 201 -10.28 2.54 -6.05
N GLN A 202 -11.45 3.15 -6.06
CA GLN A 202 -11.99 3.90 -7.17
C GLN A 202 -12.48 5.25 -6.68
N VAL A 203 -12.14 6.31 -7.39
CA VAL A 203 -12.66 7.65 -7.11
C VAL A 203 -13.96 7.84 -7.88
N VAL A 204 -15.02 8.20 -7.18
CA VAL A 204 -16.38 8.33 -7.75
C VAL A 204 -17.00 9.64 -7.28
N THR A 205 -17.79 10.29 -8.13
CA THR A 205 -18.53 11.50 -7.72
C THR A 205 -19.62 11.18 -6.68
N PRO A 206 -19.84 12.04 -5.67
CA PRO A 206 -20.85 11.83 -4.64
C PRO A 206 -22.27 11.72 -5.19
N ASP A 207 -22.64 12.50 -6.20
CA ASP A 207 -23.99 12.48 -6.75
C ASP A 207 -24.24 11.21 -7.60
N PRO A 208 -25.16 10.30 -7.18
CA PRO A 208 -25.48 9.09 -7.93
C PRO A 208 -25.90 9.33 -9.38
N VAL A 209 -26.54 10.46 -9.68
CA VAL A 209 -27.03 10.80 -11.02
C VAL A 209 -25.87 11.12 -11.96
N MET A 210 -24.83 11.78 -11.44
CA MET A 210 -23.70 12.26 -12.23
C MET A 210 -22.63 11.17 -12.47
N ARG A 211 -22.64 10.06 -11.71
CA ARG A 211 -21.61 9.01 -11.80
C ARG A 211 -21.40 8.47 -13.20
N ALA A 212 -22.50 8.13 -13.88
CA ALA A 212 -22.43 7.57 -15.23
C ALA A 212 -21.95 8.58 -16.28
N ALA A 213 -22.23 9.88 -16.07
CA ALA A 213 -21.81 10.94 -16.98
C ALA A 213 -20.38 11.41 -16.73
N ALA A 214 -19.89 11.29 -15.49
CA ALA A 214 -18.56 11.69 -15.09
C ALA A 214 -17.52 10.56 -15.22
N GLU A 215 -17.93 9.34 -15.58
CA GLU A 215 -17.01 8.22 -15.79
C GLU A 215 -15.97 8.57 -16.86
N GLY A 216 -14.68 8.39 -16.55
CA GLY A 216 -13.58 8.73 -17.44
C GLY A 216 -13.22 10.20 -17.53
N VAL A 217 -13.84 11.08 -16.72
CA VAL A 217 -13.45 12.50 -16.59
C VAL A 217 -12.35 12.66 -15.55
N GLU A 218 -11.44 13.61 -15.76
CA GLU A 218 -10.32 13.93 -14.87
C GLU A 218 -10.80 14.38 -13.49
N VAL A 219 -10.12 13.93 -12.43
CA VAL A 219 -10.45 14.30 -11.05
C VAL A 219 -9.68 15.57 -10.67
N ALA A 220 -10.41 16.67 -10.42
CA ALA A 220 -9.83 17.91 -9.93
C ALA A 220 -9.43 17.81 -8.44
N ALA A 221 -8.27 18.36 -8.09
CA ALA A 221 -7.88 18.52 -6.68
C ALA A 221 -8.89 19.44 -5.96
N GLY A 222 -9.23 19.12 -4.71
CA GLY A 222 -10.21 19.87 -3.92
C GLY A 222 -11.67 19.50 -4.19
N ALA A 223 -11.99 18.79 -5.29
CA ALA A 223 -13.36 18.34 -5.55
C ALA A 223 -13.82 17.29 -4.50
N PRO A 224 -15.09 17.35 -4.03
CA PRO A 224 -15.63 16.33 -3.15
C PRO A 224 -15.83 15.02 -3.91
N VAL A 225 -15.33 13.93 -3.36
CA VAL A 225 -15.34 12.59 -3.96
C VAL A 225 -15.72 11.52 -2.93
N LEU A 226 -16.15 10.38 -3.45
CA LEU A 226 -16.25 9.12 -2.72
C LEU A 226 -15.06 8.25 -3.10
N LEU A 227 -14.39 7.69 -2.10
CA LEU A 227 -13.35 6.69 -2.31
C LEU A 227 -13.95 5.30 -2.07
N VAL A 228 -14.22 4.55 -3.13
CA VAL A 228 -14.93 3.26 -3.08
C VAL A 228 -13.94 2.11 -3.17
N HIS A 229 -14.01 1.17 -2.22
CA HIS A 229 -13.19 -0.03 -2.25
C HIS A 229 -13.63 -0.95 -3.38
N CYS A 230 -12.74 -1.24 -4.34
CA CYS A 230 -13.12 -1.97 -5.57
C CYS A 230 -13.62 -3.38 -5.31
N ALA A 231 -13.06 -4.09 -4.31
CA ALA A 231 -13.44 -5.48 -4.07
C ALA A 231 -14.78 -5.64 -3.33
N THR A 232 -15.19 -4.65 -2.53
CA THR A 232 -16.45 -4.71 -1.77
C THR A 232 -17.51 -3.70 -2.19
N GLN A 233 -17.15 -2.77 -3.08
CA GLN A 233 -18.02 -1.70 -3.56
C GLN A 233 -18.61 -0.85 -2.41
N LYS A 234 -17.83 -0.64 -1.34
CA LYS A 234 -18.21 0.18 -0.19
C LYS A 234 -17.32 1.42 -0.11
N PRO A 235 -17.90 2.62 0.10
CA PRO A 235 -17.13 3.84 0.25
C PRO A 235 -16.42 3.90 1.60
N LEU A 236 -15.29 4.62 1.61
CA LEU A 236 -14.60 5.05 2.82
C LEU A 236 -15.51 5.96 3.64
N CYS A 237 -15.56 5.73 4.94
CA CYS A 237 -16.45 6.41 5.86
C CYS A 237 -15.71 6.84 7.10
N LEU A 238 -15.99 8.06 7.55
CA LEU A 238 -15.61 8.49 8.88
C LEU A 238 -16.60 7.89 9.90
N GLU A 239 -16.06 7.26 10.95
CA GLU A 239 -16.87 6.78 12.07
C GLU A 239 -16.83 7.79 13.21
N ALA A 240 -17.99 8.01 13.84
CA ALA A 240 -18.11 8.83 15.05
C ALA A 240 -17.59 8.10 16.32
N HIS A 241 -16.56 7.27 16.19
CA HIS A 241 -15.94 6.52 17.27
C HIS A 241 -14.53 7.05 17.54
N ARG A 242 -14.23 7.30 18.83
CA ARG A 242 -12.92 7.78 19.28
C ARG A 242 -11.89 6.65 19.21
N TYR A 243 -10.77 6.92 18.56
CA TYR A 243 -9.62 6.01 18.42
C TYR A 243 -8.42 6.57 19.20
N PRO A 244 -8.18 6.13 20.45
CA PRO A 244 -7.00 6.55 21.20
C PRO A 244 -5.74 5.88 20.63
N ASN A 245 -4.80 6.68 20.13
CA ASN A 245 -3.48 6.22 19.71
C ASN A 245 -2.39 7.11 20.32
N ASP A 246 -1.14 6.79 19.99
CA ASP A 246 0.04 7.48 20.55
C ASP A 246 0.14 8.95 20.11
N PHE A 247 -0.58 9.34 19.06
CA PHE A 247 -0.57 10.70 18.53
C PHE A 247 -1.71 11.57 19.05
N GLY A 248 -2.71 10.97 19.71
CA GLY A 248 -3.87 11.68 20.25
C GLY A 248 -5.13 10.83 20.25
N ILE A 249 -6.28 11.51 20.31
CA ILE A 249 -7.58 10.87 20.23
C ILE A 249 -8.16 11.19 18.86
N GLU A 250 -7.94 10.27 17.94
CA GLU A 250 -8.37 10.38 16.55
C GLU A 250 -9.75 9.75 16.37
N LEU A 251 -10.26 9.72 15.13
CA LEU A 251 -11.53 9.08 14.79
C LEU A 251 -11.27 7.79 14.01
N GLU A 252 -12.09 6.77 14.25
CA GLU A 252 -12.01 5.52 13.49
C GLU A 252 -12.46 5.75 12.04
N VAL A 253 -11.80 5.06 11.11
CA VAL A 253 -12.16 5.06 9.69
C VAL A 253 -12.53 3.64 9.28
N SER A 254 -13.60 3.50 8.51
CA SER A 254 -14.13 2.21 8.06
C SER A 254 -14.59 2.28 6.60
N ALA A 255 -14.93 1.13 5.99
CA ALA A 255 -15.62 1.11 4.70
C ALA A 255 -17.11 0.71 4.88
N ARG A 256 -17.99 1.71 4.88
CA ARG A 256 -19.45 1.55 4.92
C ARG A 256 -20.14 2.58 4.03
N ALA A 257 -21.23 2.16 3.38
CA ALA A 257 -22.14 3.10 2.73
C ALA A 257 -23.05 3.72 3.80
N ALA A 258 -22.75 4.96 4.21
CA ALA A 258 -23.63 5.73 5.06
C ALA A 258 -24.81 6.18 4.19
N THR A 259 -25.99 5.61 4.37
CA THR A 259 -27.19 6.00 3.59
C THR A 259 -28.32 6.33 4.52
N ALA A 260 -29.20 7.25 4.10
CA ALA A 260 -30.43 7.52 4.84
C ALA A 260 -31.33 6.25 4.91
N ASN A 261 -32.07 6.12 6.03
CA ASN A 261 -33.01 5.00 6.25
C ASN A 261 -34.22 5.01 5.30
N GLY A 262 -34.37 6.03 4.46
CA GLY A 262 -35.44 6.13 3.48
C GLY A 262 -35.44 4.95 2.51
N LEU A 263 -36.60 4.33 2.31
CA LEU A 263 -36.74 3.20 1.39
C LEU A 263 -36.83 3.71 -0.06
N LYS A 264 -36.19 2.96 -0.97
CA LYS A 264 -36.33 3.15 -2.43
C LYS A 264 -37.20 2.01 -2.95
N LEU A 265 -38.19 2.33 -3.79
CA LEU A 265 -39.03 1.35 -4.49
C LEU A 265 -38.27 0.69 -5.66
N ALA A 266 -37.13 0.07 -5.36
CA ALA A 266 -36.20 -0.42 -6.37
C ALA A 266 -36.83 -1.48 -7.28
N LEU A 267 -37.59 -2.43 -6.71
CA LEU A 267 -38.24 -3.50 -7.48
C LEU A 267 -39.30 -2.96 -8.44
N GLU A 268 -40.14 -2.03 -7.98
CA GLU A 268 -41.18 -1.43 -8.82
C GLU A 268 -40.58 -0.57 -9.94
N GLN A 269 -39.57 0.25 -9.62
CA GLN A 269 -38.90 1.10 -10.61
C GLN A 269 -38.12 0.29 -11.64
N MET A 270 -37.51 -0.83 -11.24
CA MET A 270 -36.87 -1.78 -12.16
C MET A 270 -37.91 -2.47 -13.05
N TYR A 271 -39.05 -2.91 -12.49
CA TYR A 271 -40.13 -3.51 -13.26
C TYR A 271 -40.72 -2.54 -14.30
N GLN A 272 -40.87 -1.27 -13.93
CA GLN A 272 -41.35 -0.21 -14.82
C GLN A 272 -40.29 0.28 -15.82
N GLY A 273 -39.02 -0.13 -15.68
CA GLY A 273 -37.93 0.32 -16.54
C GLY A 273 -37.60 1.82 -16.42
N VAL A 274 -37.95 2.46 -15.29
CA VAL A 274 -37.72 3.90 -15.10
C VAL A 274 -36.25 4.15 -14.79
N GLN A 275 -35.64 5.17 -15.38
CA GLN A 275 -34.22 5.51 -15.21
C GLN A 275 -33.78 5.63 -13.73
N LYS A 276 -34.65 6.17 -12.87
CA LYS A 276 -34.41 6.27 -11.41
C LYS A 276 -34.18 4.91 -10.75
N GLY A 277 -34.72 3.83 -11.32
CA GLY A 277 -34.54 2.46 -10.82
C GLY A 277 -33.08 1.99 -10.82
N PHE A 278 -32.27 2.47 -11.76
CA PHE A 278 -30.87 2.07 -11.92
C PHE A 278 -29.88 2.80 -10.99
N LEU A 279 -30.30 3.89 -10.34
CA LEU A 279 -29.42 4.68 -9.47
C LEU A 279 -29.24 4.04 -8.09
N PRO A 280 -28.04 4.01 -7.49
CA PRO A 280 -27.90 3.65 -6.09
C PRO A 280 -28.56 4.71 -5.18
N LYS A 281 -28.74 4.39 -3.90
CA LYS A 281 -29.10 5.41 -2.90
C LYS A 281 -27.91 6.35 -2.71
N GLY A 282 -28.19 7.64 -2.55
CA GLY A 282 -27.17 8.62 -2.20
C GLY A 282 -26.58 8.35 -0.82
N GLU A 283 -25.27 8.49 -0.75
CA GLU A 283 -24.44 8.41 0.43
C GLU A 283 -24.53 9.73 1.22
N LEU A 284 -24.31 9.64 2.54
CA LEU A 284 -24.31 10.78 3.45
C LEU A 284 -22.94 11.47 3.47
N SER A 285 -22.87 12.65 4.09
CA SER A 285 -21.65 13.46 4.12
C SER A 285 -20.47 12.80 4.83
N ASP A 286 -20.70 11.82 5.73
CA ASP A 286 -19.67 10.99 6.36
C ASP A 286 -18.77 10.24 5.34
N ASN A 287 -19.24 10.08 4.10
CA ASN A 287 -18.51 9.42 3.02
C ASN A 287 -17.77 10.41 2.11
N HIS A 288 -17.91 11.72 2.31
CA HIS A 288 -17.34 12.73 1.42
C HIS A 288 -15.91 13.07 1.83
N TRP A 289 -14.97 12.82 0.91
CA TRP A 289 -13.56 13.15 1.06
C TRP A 289 -13.12 14.10 -0.05
N THR A 290 -11.99 14.74 0.12
CA THR A 290 -11.35 15.57 -0.90
C THR A 290 -9.84 15.38 -0.86
N PHE A 291 -9.22 15.38 -2.04
CA PHE A 291 -7.78 15.36 -2.16
C PHE A 291 -7.24 16.79 -2.09
N VAL A 292 -6.31 17.03 -1.18
CA VAL A 292 -5.55 18.28 -1.12
C VAL A 292 -4.20 18.03 -1.79
N GLY A 293 -4.02 18.64 -2.96
CA GLY A 293 -2.76 18.61 -3.71
C GLY A 293 -1.79 19.70 -3.28
N GLY A 294 -0.52 19.54 -3.67
CA GLY A 294 0.52 20.53 -3.41
C GLY A 294 0.57 21.66 -4.44
N SER A 295 1.10 22.82 -4.03
CA SER A 295 1.36 23.94 -4.95
C SER A 295 2.66 23.75 -5.73
N ARG A 296 3.62 23.00 -5.20
CA ARG A 296 4.95 22.83 -5.81
C ARG A 296 4.92 21.73 -6.86
N VAL A 297 5.39 22.05 -8.07
CA VAL A 297 5.61 21.05 -9.12
C VAL A 297 6.94 20.35 -8.87
N ALA A 298 6.91 19.07 -8.51
CA ALA A 298 8.09 18.24 -8.30
C ALA A 298 7.73 16.76 -8.46
N GLN A 299 8.53 16.03 -9.24
CA GLN A 299 8.38 14.60 -9.45
C GLN A 299 9.26 13.84 -8.45
N LEU A 300 8.71 12.78 -7.86
CA LEU A 300 9.47 11.84 -7.04
C LEU A 300 10.47 11.05 -7.90
N PRO A 301 11.61 10.60 -7.35
CA PRO A 301 12.53 9.76 -8.09
C PRO A 301 11.86 8.45 -8.51
N ASP A 302 12.29 7.89 -9.64
CA ASP A 302 11.79 6.60 -10.12
C ASP A 302 12.26 5.46 -9.20
N PRO A 303 11.44 4.39 -9.06
CA PRO A 303 11.81 3.25 -8.23
C PRO A 303 13.07 2.57 -8.77
N SER A 304 13.93 2.12 -7.85
CA SER A 304 15.13 1.36 -8.23
C SER A 304 14.73 0.04 -8.90
N SER A 305 15.16 -0.16 -10.15
CA SER A 305 14.74 -1.33 -10.93
C SER A 305 15.53 -2.58 -10.51
N ALA A 306 14.85 -3.57 -9.94
CA ALA A 306 15.43 -4.90 -9.69
C ALA A 306 15.84 -5.66 -10.98
N ALA A 307 15.51 -5.12 -12.16
CA ALA A 307 15.86 -5.65 -13.47
C ALA A 307 17.23 -5.15 -13.99
N GLU A 308 17.96 -4.36 -13.21
CA GLU A 308 19.27 -3.85 -13.61
C GLU A 308 20.25 -5.02 -13.85
N GLY A 309 20.94 -5.02 -14.99
CA GLY A 309 21.83 -6.12 -15.39
C GLY A 309 21.12 -7.37 -15.97
N ALA A 310 19.78 -7.39 -16.09
CA ALA A 310 19.08 -8.55 -16.66
C ALA A 310 19.52 -8.87 -18.11
N ASN A 311 19.90 -7.85 -18.90
CA ASN A 311 20.47 -8.04 -20.25
C ASN A 311 21.79 -8.81 -20.24
N SER A 312 22.70 -8.49 -19.32
CA SER A 312 24.00 -9.19 -19.24
C SER A 312 23.79 -10.63 -18.78
N TYR A 313 22.91 -10.86 -17.80
CA TYR A 313 22.55 -12.21 -17.37
C TYR A 313 21.89 -13.04 -18.48
N LEU A 314 21.07 -12.43 -19.33
CA LEU A 314 20.48 -13.11 -20.49
C LEU A 314 21.56 -13.48 -21.53
N ALA A 315 22.48 -12.57 -21.81
CA ALA A 315 23.59 -12.83 -22.73
C ALA A 315 24.50 -13.96 -22.20
N ASP A 316 24.82 -13.93 -20.91
CA ASP A 316 25.61 -14.97 -20.24
C ASP A 316 24.89 -16.33 -20.29
N LEU A 317 23.57 -16.34 -20.06
CA LEU A 317 22.74 -17.54 -20.17
C LEU A 317 22.78 -18.12 -21.59
N VAL A 318 22.62 -17.29 -22.61
CA VAL A 318 22.67 -17.74 -24.02
C VAL A 318 24.07 -18.26 -24.37
N SER A 319 25.13 -17.59 -23.93
CA SER A 319 26.52 -18.04 -24.12
C SER A 319 26.76 -19.41 -23.47
N GLU A 320 26.35 -19.58 -22.22
CA GLU A 320 26.48 -20.83 -21.46
C GLU A 320 25.75 -21.99 -22.16
N LEU A 321 24.51 -21.75 -22.60
CA LEU A 321 23.68 -22.78 -23.22
C LEU A 321 24.09 -23.12 -24.65
N SER A 322 24.65 -22.15 -25.39
CA SER A 322 25.13 -22.39 -26.77
C SER A 322 26.37 -23.29 -26.81
N GLY A 323 27.16 -23.32 -25.74
CA GLY A 323 28.28 -24.26 -25.59
C GLY A 323 27.86 -25.72 -25.40
N ARG A 324 26.56 -26.00 -25.19
CA ARG A 324 26.03 -27.34 -24.93
C ARG A 324 25.02 -27.74 -26.00
N GLN A 325 25.33 -28.82 -26.73
CA GLN A 325 24.51 -29.28 -27.83
C GLN A 325 23.07 -29.58 -27.39
N GLY A 326 22.08 -28.90 -28.00
CA GLY A 326 20.66 -29.10 -27.76
C GLY A 326 20.09 -28.52 -26.46
N ALA A 327 20.88 -27.83 -25.63
CA ALA A 327 20.38 -27.26 -24.37
C ALA A 327 19.38 -26.12 -24.60
N LEU A 328 19.65 -25.26 -25.59
CA LEU A 328 18.78 -24.13 -25.91
C LEU A 328 17.43 -24.58 -26.48
N SER A 329 17.42 -25.59 -27.36
CA SER A 329 16.18 -26.16 -27.89
C SER A 329 15.38 -26.94 -26.84
N LEU A 330 16.05 -27.56 -25.87
CA LEU A 330 15.40 -28.18 -24.71
C LEU A 330 14.75 -27.13 -23.80
N LEU A 331 15.42 -26.00 -23.56
CA LEU A 331 14.87 -24.89 -22.77
C LEU A 331 13.60 -24.34 -23.41
N GLU A 332 13.63 -24.03 -24.71
CA GLU A 332 12.43 -23.56 -25.42
C GLU A 332 11.27 -24.55 -25.32
N ARG A 333 11.54 -25.85 -25.48
CA ARG A 333 10.53 -26.90 -25.36
C ARG A 333 9.93 -26.92 -23.95
N LYS A 334 10.77 -26.85 -22.92
CA LYS A 334 10.32 -26.85 -21.52
C LYS A 334 9.42 -25.66 -21.20
N LEU A 335 9.78 -24.46 -21.68
CA LEU A 335 8.97 -23.26 -21.50
C LEU A 335 7.58 -23.41 -22.11
N VAL A 336 7.46 -23.98 -23.31
CA VAL A 336 6.15 -24.23 -23.96
C VAL A 336 5.35 -25.32 -23.25
N THR A 337 5.99 -26.37 -22.75
CA THR A 337 5.28 -27.48 -22.10
C THR A 337 4.80 -27.16 -20.69
N LEU A 338 5.44 -26.22 -20.00
CA LEU A 338 5.17 -25.90 -18.59
C LEU A 338 4.43 -24.55 -18.41
N GLU A 339 4.24 -23.76 -19.47
CA GLU A 339 3.46 -22.52 -19.38
C GLU A 339 1.97 -22.81 -19.14
N ASN A 340 1.31 -21.95 -18.35
CA ASN A 340 -0.14 -22.03 -18.13
C ASN A 340 -0.93 -21.36 -19.28
N SER A 341 -2.27 -21.33 -19.17
CA SER A 341 -3.16 -20.72 -20.17
C SER A 341 -2.89 -19.22 -20.46
N TYR A 342 -2.15 -18.54 -19.58
CA TYR A 342 -1.78 -17.13 -19.70
C TYR A 342 -0.32 -16.94 -20.17
N ALA A 343 0.35 -18.02 -20.60
CA ALA A 343 1.78 -18.05 -20.90
C ALA A 343 2.66 -17.61 -19.72
N LEU A 344 2.20 -17.84 -18.48
CA LEU A 344 2.94 -17.51 -17.27
C LEU A 344 3.58 -18.76 -16.68
N LEU A 345 4.79 -18.60 -16.16
CA LEU A 345 5.54 -19.63 -15.45
C LEU A 345 5.92 -19.12 -14.06
N PRO A 346 5.58 -19.83 -12.96
CA PRO A 346 6.02 -19.45 -11.61
C PRO A 346 7.54 -19.34 -11.49
N ALA A 347 8.04 -18.42 -10.66
CA ALA A 347 9.48 -18.19 -10.53
C ALA A 347 10.27 -19.43 -10.08
N GLU A 348 9.70 -20.25 -9.19
CA GLU A 348 10.30 -21.52 -8.76
C GLU A 348 10.36 -22.55 -9.90
N GLU A 349 9.34 -22.60 -10.75
CA GLU A 349 9.34 -23.48 -11.93
C GLU A 349 10.34 -22.98 -12.98
N PHE A 350 10.43 -21.67 -13.19
CA PHE A 350 11.44 -21.07 -14.06
C PHE A 350 12.86 -21.41 -13.61
N LYS A 351 13.14 -21.24 -12.30
CA LYS A 351 14.40 -21.65 -11.68
C LYS A 351 14.67 -23.15 -11.88
N LEU A 352 13.69 -24.00 -11.62
CA LEU A 352 13.82 -25.44 -11.82
C LEU A 352 14.14 -25.79 -13.28
N VAL A 353 13.48 -25.14 -14.24
CA VAL A 353 13.72 -25.33 -15.69
C VAL A 353 15.15 -24.95 -16.05
N LEU A 354 15.66 -23.80 -15.58
CA LEU A 354 17.04 -23.39 -15.83
C LEU A 354 18.05 -24.41 -15.27
N ARG A 355 17.81 -24.93 -14.06
CA ARG A 355 18.67 -25.96 -13.45
C ARG A 355 18.60 -27.30 -14.19
N GLN A 356 17.43 -27.71 -14.68
CA GLN A 356 17.26 -28.94 -15.45
C GLN A 356 17.95 -28.91 -16.82
N VAL A 357 18.04 -27.73 -17.44
CA VAL A 357 18.81 -27.54 -18.69
C VAL A 357 20.31 -27.39 -18.37
N GLY A 358 20.66 -27.29 -17.09
CA GLY A 358 22.03 -27.30 -16.60
C GLY A 358 22.67 -25.92 -16.49
N SER A 359 21.89 -24.83 -16.52
CA SER A 359 22.44 -23.49 -16.32
C SER A 359 22.93 -23.29 -14.89
N SER A 360 24.10 -22.68 -14.78
CA SER A 360 24.78 -22.30 -13.54
C SER A 360 24.53 -20.84 -13.15
N LEU A 361 23.55 -20.17 -13.77
CA LEU A 361 23.21 -18.78 -13.47
C LEU A 361 23.01 -18.57 -11.95
N SER A 362 23.55 -17.47 -11.44
CA SER A 362 23.44 -17.11 -10.02
C SER A 362 21.98 -16.81 -9.66
N GLU A 363 21.63 -16.98 -8.39
CA GLU A 363 20.28 -16.66 -7.89
C GLU A 363 19.91 -15.19 -8.13
N ALA A 364 20.89 -14.28 -8.03
CA ALA A 364 20.70 -12.87 -8.37
C ALA A 364 20.39 -12.66 -9.86
N GLY A 365 21.07 -13.40 -10.76
CA GLY A 365 20.78 -13.37 -12.19
C GLY A 365 19.40 -13.91 -12.53
N ILE A 366 18.97 -14.99 -11.87
CA ILE A 366 17.60 -15.52 -12.01
C ILE A 366 16.59 -14.48 -11.55
N ALA A 367 16.79 -13.87 -10.37
CA ALA A 367 15.89 -12.84 -9.85
C ALA A 367 15.78 -11.63 -10.79
N ALA A 368 16.90 -11.17 -11.38
CA ALA A 368 16.91 -10.08 -12.35
C ALA A 368 16.14 -10.43 -13.64
N LEU A 369 16.30 -11.66 -14.15
CA LEU A 369 15.52 -12.14 -15.30
C LEU A 369 14.02 -12.23 -14.97
N VAL A 370 13.67 -12.78 -13.80
CA VAL A 370 12.28 -12.86 -13.37
C VAL A 370 11.69 -11.45 -13.22
N ALA A 371 12.42 -10.49 -12.65
CA ALA A 371 11.97 -9.11 -12.51
C ALA A 371 11.73 -8.45 -13.88
N ARG A 372 12.66 -8.61 -14.83
CA ARG A 372 12.54 -8.06 -16.18
C ARG A 372 11.35 -8.63 -16.96
N TYR A 373 11.15 -9.94 -16.88
CA TYR A 373 10.10 -10.63 -17.60
C TYR A 373 8.87 -10.90 -16.72
N SER A 374 8.71 -10.15 -15.63
CA SER A 374 7.52 -10.26 -14.77
C SER A 374 6.28 -9.85 -15.57
N PRO A 375 5.14 -10.57 -15.43
CA PRO A 375 3.92 -10.17 -16.08
C PRO A 375 3.39 -8.85 -15.50
N ALA A 376 2.82 -8.01 -16.36
CA ALA A 376 2.18 -6.77 -15.94
C ALA A 376 1.10 -7.03 -14.88
N GLY A 377 1.07 -6.17 -13.85
CA GLY A 377 0.12 -6.26 -12.72
C GLY A 377 0.34 -7.43 -11.76
N GLY A 378 1.34 -8.29 -12.02
CA GLY A 378 1.74 -9.35 -11.11
C GLY A 378 2.70 -8.86 -10.02
N ARG A 379 2.77 -9.59 -8.91
CA ARG A 379 3.80 -9.38 -7.89
C ARG A 379 5.19 -9.56 -8.50
N ALA A 380 6.05 -8.57 -8.33
CA ALA A 380 7.42 -8.62 -8.81
C ALA A 380 8.12 -9.88 -8.28
N GLY A 381 8.75 -10.65 -9.17
CA GLY A 381 9.46 -11.86 -8.79
C GLY A 381 8.60 -13.12 -8.61
N ALA A 382 7.27 -13.05 -8.76
CA ALA A 382 6.40 -14.21 -8.53
C ALA A 382 6.27 -15.14 -9.75
N ALA A 383 6.28 -14.57 -10.95
CA ALA A 383 6.11 -15.31 -12.20
C ALA A 383 6.84 -14.61 -13.35
N VAL A 384 7.01 -15.34 -14.45
CA VAL A 384 7.65 -14.90 -15.70
C VAL A 384 6.65 -15.03 -16.84
N ASP A 385 6.57 -14.04 -17.73
CA ASP A 385 5.94 -14.20 -19.03
C ASP A 385 6.85 -15.04 -19.93
N ALA A 386 6.54 -16.34 -20.00
CA ALA A 386 7.35 -17.34 -20.68
C ALA A 386 7.42 -17.07 -22.19
N ALA A 387 6.37 -16.49 -22.78
CA ALA A 387 6.33 -16.15 -24.19
C ALA A 387 7.26 -14.95 -24.50
N ALA A 388 7.21 -13.89 -23.69
CA ALA A 388 8.11 -12.75 -23.83
C ALA A 388 9.57 -13.15 -23.65
N PHE A 389 9.89 -13.91 -22.59
CA PHE A 389 11.24 -14.43 -22.33
C PHE A 389 11.75 -15.29 -23.51
N ARG A 390 10.92 -16.21 -24.03
CA ARG A 390 11.29 -17.09 -25.15
C ARG A 390 11.58 -16.32 -26.44
N ASN A 391 10.81 -15.27 -26.72
CA ASN A 391 11.03 -14.45 -27.91
C ASN A 391 12.37 -13.70 -27.84
N ASP A 392 12.69 -13.11 -26.68
CA ASP A 392 13.96 -12.45 -26.47
C ASP A 392 15.13 -13.44 -26.49
N LEU A 393 14.96 -14.60 -25.85
CA LEU A 393 15.96 -15.68 -25.88
C LEU A 393 16.33 -16.06 -27.33
N ARG A 394 15.33 -16.17 -28.22
CA ARG A 394 15.54 -16.43 -29.66
C ARG A 394 16.28 -15.32 -30.37
N ALA A 395 15.94 -14.07 -30.08
CA ALA A 395 16.61 -12.91 -30.66
C ALA A 395 18.10 -12.90 -30.29
N TYR A 396 18.43 -13.14 -29.01
CA TYR A 396 19.81 -13.24 -28.53
C TYR A 396 20.56 -14.44 -29.11
N ALA A 397 19.93 -15.62 -29.18
CA ALA A 397 20.54 -16.81 -29.77
C ALA A 397 20.90 -16.60 -31.25
N THR A 398 20.01 -15.96 -32.00
CA THR A 398 20.23 -15.63 -33.42
C THR A 398 21.35 -14.62 -33.59
N ALA A 399 21.38 -13.57 -32.75
CA ALA A 399 22.43 -12.55 -32.77
C ALA A 399 23.83 -13.12 -32.47
N MET A 400 23.91 -14.15 -31.62
CA MET A 400 25.16 -14.80 -31.22
C MET A 400 25.61 -15.92 -32.18
N GLY A 401 24.89 -16.15 -33.29
CA GLY A 401 25.24 -17.18 -34.27
C GLY A 401 25.09 -18.62 -33.77
N ALA A 402 24.35 -18.84 -32.68
CA ALA A 402 24.07 -20.17 -32.17
C ALA A 402 23.11 -20.90 -33.13
N GLN A 403 23.65 -21.82 -33.94
CA GLN A 403 22.82 -22.71 -34.78
C GLN A 403 22.11 -23.75 -33.92
N ARG A 404 20.86 -24.05 -34.29
CA ARG A 404 19.91 -24.92 -33.58
C ARG A 404 20.34 -26.37 -33.45
#